data_AF-A0A6N4W2B2-F1
#
_entry.id   AF-A0A6N4W2B2-F1
#
_cell.length_a   1.000
_cell.length_b   1.000
_cell.length_c   1.000
_cell.angle_alpha   90.00
_cell.angle_beta   90.00
_cell.angle_gamma   90.00
#
_symmetry.space_group_name_H-M   'P 1'
#
loop_
_entity.id
_entity.type
_entity.pdbx_description
1 polymer ?
#
loop_
_entity_poly.entity_id
_entity_poly.type
_entity_poly.pdbx_seq_one_letter_code
_entity_poly.pdbx_strand_id
1 'polypeptide(L)'
;MLGWTCDGSAPALGVPGWNVRAYVLDDYLHPVPAGAAGELYLAGVQLADGYLNRHALTSCRFVANPFGGGQRMYRTGDLVRRRTDGQLEYLGRTDDQIKLRGVRIEPGEIEAVLGTHPAVSSARVVARGDRLVAYCLATGELPAAALREHLTAALPAHMVPSAFVAVESFPLTPSGKLDRRALPEPEFTTAAGLPPTTATQRRLCELFTALLAVPVTTIDADFFTLGGHSLLLVRLAAMIRAEFGAGIAVTDLMTAATVAEIAVLLDAPDTVSANGLGHVLPLRASGTQPPLFCLHPAGGLAWQFAGLKAHLPASVPLYGLQSPLFSGQPLPETIGELASGYADTVAGLAPQGPIRLLGWSFGGSMALLVAAELRRRGREIGFVGMLDARTDDAVVADFEPEQVLAGLLREMGFPVAAGTSMTVAQAVALVRDSGDAIAVLNDRQIALVLENYVAAERLTAGADYGHYDGDVLFVDASVLEMGLTGVASEGWRRHVGGRLRTVELPCRHSGLDPTAVDRWGPVVADELAH
;
A
#
# COMPACT_ATOMS: atom_id res chain seq x y z
N MET A 1 -13.37 20.95 -16.00
CA MET A 1 -11.91 20.90 -16.26
C MET A 1 -11.54 22.16 -17.05
N LEU A 2 -10.65 23.02 -16.53
CA LEU A 2 -10.08 24.13 -17.31
C LEU A 2 -8.97 23.55 -18.20
N GLY A 3 -8.99 23.84 -19.50
CA GLY A 3 -8.09 23.23 -20.48
C GLY A 3 -6.69 23.86 -20.50
N TRP A 4 -5.65 23.04 -20.60
CA TRP A 4 -4.25 23.48 -20.65
C TRP A 4 -3.81 23.72 -22.10
N THR A 5 -3.06 24.79 -22.36
CA THR A 5 -2.40 25.06 -23.65
C THR A 5 -0.88 25.08 -23.47
N CYS A 6 -0.17 24.27 -24.26
CA CYS A 6 1.29 24.14 -24.22
C CYS A 6 1.92 25.09 -25.26
N ASP A 7 2.12 26.36 -24.91
CA ASP A 7 2.69 27.39 -25.82
C ASP A 7 4.08 27.91 -25.40
N GLY A 8 4.69 27.29 -24.38
CA GLY A 8 6.02 27.69 -23.89
C GLY A 8 6.04 28.96 -23.02
N SER A 9 4.88 29.56 -22.74
CA SER A 9 4.75 30.59 -21.70
C SER A 9 4.53 29.96 -20.30
N ALA A 10 4.66 30.74 -19.23
CA ALA A 10 4.39 30.25 -17.87
C ALA A 10 3.01 29.59 -17.82
N PRO A 11 2.88 28.36 -17.26
CA PRO A 11 1.67 27.57 -17.39
C PRO A 11 0.45 28.31 -16.86
N ALA A 12 -0.53 28.52 -17.74
CA ALA A 12 -1.83 29.09 -17.39
C ALA A 12 -2.82 27.99 -17.03
N LEU A 13 -3.73 28.28 -16.10
CA LEU A 13 -4.83 27.41 -15.68
C LEU A 13 -5.86 27.19 -16.79
N GLY A 14 -5.79 27.92 -17.90
CA GLY A 14 -6.76 27.81 -18.98
C GLY A 14 -7.90 28.83 -18.92
N VAL A 15 -8.93 28.55 -19.72
CA VAL A 15 -10.24 29.21 -19.67
C VAL A 15 -11.29 28.29 -19.01
N PRO A 16 -12.33 28.83 -18.37
CA PRO A 16 -13.34 28.01 -17.69
C PRO A 16 -14.00 27.01 -18.64
N GLY A 17 -14.13 25.76 -18.18
CA GLY A 17 -14.85 24.72 -18.92
C GLY A 17 -16.37 24.95 -18.93
N TRP A 18 -17.11 24.05 -19.58
CA TRP A 18 -18.56 24.16 -19.71
C TRP A 18 -19.27 24.29 -18.35
N ASN A 19 -20.26 25.17 -18.32
CA ASN A 19 -21.12 25.43 -17.16
C ASN A 19 -20.37 25.87 -15.89
N VAL A 20 -19.11 26.33 -16.02
CA VAL A 20 -18.32 26.94 -14.96
C VAL A 20 -18.03 28.38 -15.32
N ARG A 21 -18.20 29.29 -14.36
CA ARG A 21 -17.79 30.69 -14.44
C ARG A 21 -16.63 30.92 -13.48
N ALA A 22 -15.62 31.66 -13.93
CA ALA A 22 -14.49 32.06 -13.09
C ALA A 22 -14.42 33.58 -13.00
N TYR A 23 -14.45 34.10 -11.78
CA TYR A 23 -14.30 35.51 -11.47
C TYR A 23 -12.96 35.75 -10.80
N VAL A 24 -12.30 36.85 -11.15
CA VAL A 24 -11.08 37.31 -10.48
C VAL A 24 -11.45 38.60 -9.77
N LEU A 25 -11.52 38.54 -8.44
CA LEU A 25 -12.14 39.58 -7.62
C LEU A 25 -11.15 40.19 -6.63
N ASP A 26 -11.38 41.45 -6.26
CA ASP A 26 -10.72 42.10 -5.12
C ASP A 26 -11.40 41.75 -3.78
N ASP A 27 -10.88 42.30 -2.68
CA ASP A 27 -11.38 42.08 -1.32
C ASP A 27 -12.81 42.61 -1.09
N TYR A 28 -13.31 43.45 -1.99
CA TYR A 28 -14.66 44.01 -1.97
C TYR A 28 -15.61 43.27 -2.92
N LEU A 29 -15.18 42.14 -3.49
CA LEU A 29 -15.90 41.34 -4.49
C LEU A 29 -16.17 42.08 -5.80
N HIS A 30 -15.34 43.06 -6.17
CA HIS A 30 -15.40 43.69 -7.50
C HIS A 30 -14.47 42.96 -8.49
N PRO A 31 -14.87 42.82 -9.77
CA PRO A 31 -13.99 42.28 -10.80
C PRO A 31 -12.77 43.16 -10.99
N VAL A 32 -11.57 42.58 -10.93
CA VAL A 32 -10.33 43.30 -11.22
C VAL A 32 -10.12 43.46 -12.73
N PRO A 33 -9.43 44.53 -13.19
CA PRO A 33 -9.07 44.68 -14.59
C PRO A 33 -8.20 43.52 -15.12
N ALA A 34 -8.24 43.27 -16.43
CA ALA A 34 -7.30 42.35 -17.06
C ALA A 34 -5.85 42.78 -16.78
N GLY A 35 -4.99 41.84 -16.41
CA GLY A 35 -3.62 42.13 -15.99
C GLY A 35 -3.43 42.44 -14.50
N ALA A 36 -4.50 42.64 -13.73
CA ALA A 36 -4.41 42.80 -12.27
C ALA A 36 -4.53 41.46 -11.54
N ALA A 37 -3.87 41.36 -10.38
CA ALA A 37 -4.00 40.21 -9.50
C ALA A 37 -5.27 40.31 -8.65
N GLY A 38 -5.99 39.21 -8.50
CA GLY A 38 -7.15 39.10 -7.62
C GLY A 38 -7.42 37.65 -7.24
N GLU A 39 -8.29 37.43 -6.27
CA GLU A 39 -8.64 36.09 -5.82
C GLU A 39 -9.60 35.42 -6.82
N LEU A 40 -9.37 34.14 -7.09
CA LEU A 40 -10.22 33.33 -7.97
C LEU A 40 -11.47 32.84 -7.24
N TYR A 41 -12.63 33.10 -7.83
CA TYR A 41 -13.92 32.56 -7.42
C TYR A 41 -14.53 31.73 -8.55
N LEU A 42 -15.06 30.56 -8.20
CA LEU A 42 -15.70 29.66 -9.17
C LEU A 42 -17.22 29.61 -8.92
N ALA A 43 -18.01 29.61 -9.98
CA ALA A 43 -19.46 29.46 -9.91
C ALA A 43 -19.97 28.50 -10.99
N GLY A 44 -21.17 27.96 -10.82
CA GLY A 44 -21.81 27.07 -11.78
C GLY A 44 -22.20 25.72 -11.19
N VAL A 45 -22.56 24.79 -12.07
CA VAL A 45 -23.17 23.51 -11.67
C VAL A 45 -22.18 22.53 -11.02
N GLN A 46 -20.87 22.77 -11.15
CA GLN A 46 -19.82 21.91 -10.60
C GLN A 46 -19.43 22.27 -9.15
N LEU A 47 -20.14 23.19 -8.50
CA LEU A 47 -19.90 23.45 -7.09
C LEU A 47 -20.33 22.26 -6.23
N ALA A 48 -19.50 21.88 -5.27
CA ALA A 48 -19.89 20.94 -4.24
C ALA A 48 -21.04 21.50 -3.37
N ASP A 49 -21.79 20.61 -2.73
CA ASP A 49 -22.85 21.02 -1.80
C ASP A 49 -22.29 21.76 -0.58
N GLY A 50 -21.07 21.39 -0.16
CA GLY A 50 -20.33 22.00 0.93
C GLY A 50 -19.33 21.02 1.54
N TYR A 51 -18.78 21.39 2.69
CA TYR A 51 -17.98 20.48 3.52
C TYR A 51 -18.90 19.68 4.46
N LEU A 52 -18.74 18.35 4.46
CA LEU A 52 -19.54 17.42 5.27
C LEU A 52 -19.47 17.78 6.76
N ASN A 53 -20.63 18.04 7.38
CA ASN A 53 -20.78 18.41 8.80
C ASN A 53 -19.96 19.64 9.26
N ARG A 54 -19.54 20.51 8.34
CA ARG A 54 -18.74 21.71 8.63
C ARG A 54 -19.46 22.98 8.13
N HIS A 55 -20.65 23.27 8.67
CA HIS A 55 -21.51 24.36 8.20
C HIS A 55 -20.84 25.74 8.23
N ALA A 56 -20.10 26.06 9.30
CA ALA A 56 -19.38 27.32 9.41
C ALA A 56 -18.36 27.49 8.27
N LEU A 57 -17.49 26.49 8.05
CA LEU A 57 -16.51 26.52 6.97
C LEU A 57 -17.18 26.60 5.58
N THR A 58 -18.26 25.84 5.39
CA THR A 58 -19.07 25.91 4.16
C THR A 58 -19.58 27.31 3.91
N SER A 59 -20.14 27.99 4.91
CA SER A 59 -20.65 29.36 4.76
C SER A 59 -19.55 30.39 4.45
N CYS A 60 -18.33 30.17 4.94
CA CYS A 60 -17.20 31.07 4.67
C CYS A 60 -16.57 30.85 3.28
N ARG A 61 -16.66 29.64 2.72
CA ARG A 61 -16.05 29.31 1.42
C ARG A 61 -17.05 29.29 0.26
N PHE A 62 -18.31 28.95 0.49
CA PHE A 62 -19.39 28.94 -0.50
C PHE A 62 -20.30 30.16 -0.27
N VAL A 63 -19.89 31.30 -0.81
CA VAL A 63 -20.52 32.60 -0.59
C VAL A 63 -21.57 32.93 -1.65
N ALA A 64 -22.40 33.94 -1.40
CA ALA A 64 -23.36 34.43 -2.40
C ALA A 64 -22.64 35.04 -3.61
N ASN A 65 -23.09 34.73 -4.83
CA ASN A 65 -22.55 35.29 -6.05
C ASN A 65 -23.26 36.63 -6.38
N PRO A 66 -22.58 37.79 -6.25
CA PRO A 66 -23.20 39.10 -6.51
C PRO A 66 -23.49 39.35 -8.01
N PHE A 67 -22.94 38.53 -8.90
CA PHE A 67 -23.11 38.65 -10.36
C PHE A 67 -24.21 37.73 -10.91
N GLY A 68 -24.91 36.99 -10.03
CA GLY A 68 -25.99 36.08 -10.40
C GLY A 68 -27.25 36.34 -9.58
N GLY A 69 -28.40 35.86 -10.07
CA GLY A 69 -29.70 35.99 -9.39
C GLY A 69 -29.90 35.04 -8.21
N GLY A 70 -28.97 35.02 -7.24
CA GLY A 70 -29.08 34.20 -6.02
C GLY A 70 -28.29 32.88 -6.00
N GLN A 71 -27.37 32.68 -6.94
CA GLN A 71 -26.49 31.51 -6.98
C GLN A 71 -25.33 31.62 -5.97
N ARG A 72 -24.68 30.49 -5.67
CA ARG A 72 -23.44 30.45 -4.86
C ARG A 72 -22.19 30.57 -5.74
N MET A 73 -21.09 31.03 -5.14
CA MET A 73 -19.74 30.92 -5.69
C MET A 73 -18.77 30.39 -4.63
N TYR A 74 -17.76 29.65 -5.05
CA TYR A 74 -16.72 29.08 -4.21
C TYR A 74 -15.46 29.96 -4.24
N ARG A 75 -15.04 30.38 -3.05
CA ARG A 75 -13.82 31.16 -2.78
C ARG A 75 -12.60 30.24 -2.69
N THR A 76 -11.75 30.24 -3.72
CA THR A 76 -10.69 29.23 -3.87
C THR A 76 -9.47 29.48 -2.97
N GLY A 77 -9.22 30.73 -2.57
CA GLY A 77 -7.95 31.15 -1.97
C GLY A 77 -6.79 31.25 -2.95
N ASP A 78 -6.99 30.99 -4.25
CA ASP A 78 -5.93 31.13 -5.26
C ASP A 78 -5.86 32.59 -5.76
N LEU A 79 -4.65 33.17 -5.75
CA LEU A 79 -4.37 34.45 -6.37
C LEU A 79 -4.04 34.22 -7.83
N VAL A 80 -4.81 34.84 -8.72
CA VAL A 80 -4.66 34.70 -10.17
C VAL A 80 -4.70 36.06 -10.85
N ARG A 81 -4.32 36.08 -12.11
CA ARG A 81 -4.52 37.21 -13.01
C ARG A 81 -5.08 36.74 -14.32
N ARG A 82 -6.07 37.48 -14.84
CA ARG A 82 -6.56 37.24 -16.21
C ARG A 82 -5.64 37.94 -17.20
N ARG A 83 -4.99 37.17 -18.06
CA ARG A 83 -4.16 37.67 -19.17
C ARG A 83 -5.06 38.29 -20.26
N THR A 84 -4.44 39.05 -21.16
CA THR A 84 -5.13 39.73 -22.26
C THR A 84 -5.74 38.76 -23.29
N ASP A 85 -5.21 37.54 -23.37
CA ASP A 85 -5.73 36.43 -24.18
C ASP A 85 -6.90 35.68 -23.50
N GLY A 86 -7.33 36.12 -22.32
CA GLY A 86 -8.42 35.53 -21.55
C GLY A 86 -8.01 34.39 -20.61
N GLN A 87 -6.76 33.92 -20.69
CA GLN A 87 -6.23 32.84 -19.87
C GLN A 87 -6.05 33.27 -18.42
N LEU A 88 -6.21 32.33 -17.48
CA LEU A 88 -5.95 32.55 -16.06
C LEU A 88 -4.52 32.13 -15.71
N GLU A 89 -3.69 33.09 -15.30
CA GLU A 89 -2.33 32.85 -14.80
C GLU A 89 -2.37 32.70 -13.28
N TYR A 90 -1.77 31.63 -12.76
CA TYR A 90 -1.68 31.38 -11.32
C TYR A 90 -0.51 32.15 -10.71
N LEU A 91 -0.76 32.94 -9.67
CA LEU A 91 0.23 33.79 -9.01
C LEU A 91 0.60 33.31 -7.60
N GLY A 92 -0.26 32.49 -6.97
CA GLY A 92 -0.03 31.98 -5.62
C GLY A 92 -1.34 31.74 -4.86
N ARG A 93 -1.27 31.78 -3.53
CA ARG A 93 -2.43 31.67 -2.65
C ARG A 93 -2.52 32.86 -1.69
N THR A 94 -3.74 33.16 -1.27
CA THR A 94 -4.03 34.16 -0.24
C THR A 94 -3.93 33.58 1.17
N ASP A 95 -3.92 32.25 1.30
CA ASP A 95 -3.71 31.50 2.55
C ASP A 95 -2.38 30.73 2.56
N ASP A 96 -2.04 30.16 3.71
CA ASP A 96 -0.73 29.54 3.99
C ASP A 96 -0.56 28.13 3.41
N GLN A 97 -1.47 27.68 2.54
CA GLN A 97 -1.47 26.32 2.03
C GLN A 97 -0.26 26.02 1.14
N ILE A 98 0.27 24.82 1.30
CA ILE A 98 1.44 24.34 0.57
C ILE A 98 0.99 23.36 -0.51
N LYS A 99 1.43 23.59 -1.75
CA LYS A 99 1.37 22.58 -2.82
C LYS A 99 2.75 21.95 -2.95
N LEU A 100 2.88 20.70 -2.49
CA LEU A 100 4.13 19.94 -2.56
C LEU A 100 3.89 18.71 -3.44
N ARG A 101 4.64 18.57 -4.53
CA ARG A 101 4.61 17.36 -5.38
C ARG A 101 3.19 17.00 -5.88
N GLY A 102 2.36 18.01 -6.18
CA GLY A 102 0.97 17.84 -6.63
C GLY A 102 -0.05 17.60 -5.50
N VAL A 103 0.41 17.43 -4.26
CA VAL A 103 -0.43 17.25 -3.08
C VAL A 103 -0.68 18.59 -2.39
N ARG A 104 -1.94 18.81 -1.98
CA ARG A 104 -2.34 19.97 -1.18
C ARG A 104 -2.15 19.64 0.29
N ILE A 105 -1.35 20.44 0.97
CA ILE A 105 -1.02 20.28 2.38
C ILE A 105 -1.45 21.54 3.13
N GLU A 106 -2.15 21.34 4.25
CA GLU A 106 -2.56 22.40 5.16
C GLU A 106 -1.54 22.46 6.31
N PRO A 107 -0.62 23.45 6.34
CA PRO A 107 0.42 23.48 7.37
C PRO A 107 -0.13 23.57 8.78
N GLY A 108 -1.28 24.24 8.94
CA GLY A 108 -1.97 24.35 10.22
C GLY A 108 -2.35 23.02 10.85
N GLU A 109 -2.58 21.97 10.06
CA GLU A 109 -2.82 20.61 10.56
C GLU A 109 -1.56 20.03 11.21
N ILE A 110 -0.42 20.17 10.52
CA ILE A 110 0.89 19.73 11.01
C ILE A 110 1.29 20.53 12.26
N GLU A 111 1.09 21.85 12.22
CA GLU A 111 1.37 22.76 13.33
C GLU A 111 0.52 22.44 14.57
N ALA A 112 -0.76 22.09 14.38
CA ALA A 112 -1.65 21.70 15.48
C ALA A 112 -1.18 20.41 16.15
N VAL A 113 -0.79 19.39 15.37
CA VAL A 113 -0.27 18.13 15.92
C VAL A 113 1.08 18.36 16.61
N LEU A 114 1.96 19.18 16.05
CA LEU A 114 3.22 19.56 16.69
C LEU A 114 2.99 20.27 18.03
N GLY A 115 1.99 21.15 18.11
CA GLY A 115 1.64 21.87 19.34
C GLY A 115 1.10 20.99 20.47
N THR A 116 0.76 19.72 20.22
CA THR A 116 0.39 18.78 21.29
C THR A 116 1.58 18.09 21.93
N HIS A 117 2.78 18.19 21.34
CA HIS A 117 3.99 17.58 21.88
C HIS A 117 4.59 18.44 23.01
N PRO A 118 4.95 17.88 24.19
CA PRO A 118 5.41 18.65 25.35
C PRO A 118 6.65 19.54 25.13
N ALA A 119 7.50 19.16 24.18
CA ALA A 119 8.72 19.90 23.84
C ALA A 119 8.49 21.15 22.95
N VAL A 120 7.28 21.34 22.40
CA VAL A 120 6.96 22.39 21.43
C VAL A 120 5.91 23.34 22.00
N SER A 121 6.28 24.60 22.18
CA SER A 121 5.33 25.66 22.59
C SER A 121 4.50 26.19 21.43
N SER A 122 5.10 26.29 20.25
CA SER A 122 4.43 26.67 19.01
C SER A 122 5.30 26.25 17.83
N ALA A 123 4.65 25.91 16.71
CA ALA A 123 5.33 25.54 15.46
C ALA A 123 4.82 26.36 14.28
N ARG A 124 5.68 26.55 13.27
CA ARG A 124 5.31 27.04 11.93
C ARG A 124 5.92 26.13 10.88
N VAL A 125 5.10 25.67 9.95
CA VAL A 125 5.51 24.75 8.90
C VAL A 125 5.54 25.47 7.56
N VAL A 126 6.66 25.34 6.86
CA VAL A 126 6.88 25.97 5.55
C VAL A 126 7.49 24.99 4.57
N ALA A 127 7.30 25.26 3.28
CA ALA A 127 8.03 24.55 2.23
C ALA A 127 9.38 25.23 1.96
N ARG A 128 10.42 24.42 1.77
CA ARG A 128 11.75 24.82 1.28
C ARG A 128 12.11 23.89 0.14
N GLY A 129 12.17 24.43 -1.08
CA GLY A 129 12.30 23.62 -2.29
C GLY A 129 11.13 22.63 -2.39
N ASP A 130 11.44 21.34 -2.39
CA ASP A 130 10.48 20.24 -2.44
C ASP A 130 10.25 19.57 -1.07
N ARG A 131 10.66 20.20 0.04
CA ARG A 131 10.59 19.64 1.41
C ARG A 131 9.76 20.49 2.35
N LEU A 132 9.20 19.85 3.37
CA LEU A 132 8.56 20.51 4.50
C LEU A 132 9.56 20.71 5.65
N VAL A 133 9.52 21.88 6.28
CA VAL A 133 10.39 22.25 7.41
C VAL A 133 9.52 22.84 8.52
N ALA A 134 9.68 22.33 9.74
CA ALA A 134 8.99 22.82 10.93
C ALA A 134 9.92 23.67 11.78
N TYR A 135 9.56 24.93 11.98
CA TYR A 135 10.25 25.85 12.90
C TYR A 135 9.49 25.86 14.22
N CYS A 136 10.17 25.54 15.31
CA CYS A 136 9.54 25.31 16.61
C CYS A 136 10.12 26.26 17.67
N LEU A 137 9.24 26.89 18.45
CA LEU A 137 9.60 27.45 19.76
C LEU A 137 9.67 26.29 20.74
N ALA A 138 10.86 26.01 21.25
CA ALA A 138 11.11 24.88 22.11
C ALA A 138 11.15 25.30 23.58
N THR A 139 10.68 24.43 24.48
CA THR A 139 10.82 24.61 25.94
C THR A 139 12.17 24.09 26.47
N GLY A 140 13.00 23.53 25.59
CA GLY A 140 14.31 22.94 25.85
C GLY A 140 14.98 22.52 24.53
N GLU A 141 15.83 21.51 24.55
CA GLU A 141 16.40 20.93 23.33
C GLU A 141 15.31 20.23 22.50
N LEU A 142 15.28 20.44 21.18
CA LEU A 142 14.26 19.84 20.31
C LEU A 142 14.59 18.37 20.01
N PRO A 143 13.74 17.42 20.41
CA PRO A 143 13.97 16.02 20.11
C PRO A 143 13.44 15.70 18.71
N ALA A 144 14.19 16.04 17.65
CA ALA A 144 13.74 15.91 16.27
C ALA A 144 13.24 14.50 15.89
N ALA A 145 13.86 13.44 16.43
CA ALA A 145 13.40 12.07 16.23
C ALA A 145 12.03 11.79 16.88
N ALA A 146 11.83 12.20 18.13
CA ALA A 146 10.57 12.03 18.84
C ALA A 146 9.43 12.86 18.22
N LEU A 147 9.73 14.08 17.74
CA LEU A 147 8.75 14.90 17.02
C LEU A 147 8.30 14.25 15.71
N ARG A 148 9.24 13.61 15.01
CA ARG A 148 8.92 12.87 13.78
C ARG A 148 8.04 11.67 14.08
N GLU A 149 8.38 10.87 15.08
CA GLU A 149 7.60 9.71 15.52
C GLU A 149 6.17 10.12 15.91
N HIS A 150 6.04 11.20 16.70
CA HIS A 150 4.76 11.79 17.10
C HIS A 150 3.90 12.19 15.90
N LEU A 151 4.50 12.81 14.87
CA LEU A 151 3.76 13.18 13.66
C LEU A 151 3.38 11.98 12.80
N THR A 152 4.27 11.00 12.63
CA THR A 152 3.99 9.79 11.83
C THR A 152 2.84 8.97 12.41
N ALA A 153 2.65 8.99 13.73
CA ALA A 153 1.52 8.31 14.37
C ALA A 153 0.15 8.97 14.09
N ALA A 154 0.13 10.26 13.71
CA ALA A 154 -1.08 11.06 13.59
C ALA A 154 -1.36 11.58 12.17
N LEU A 155 -0.35 11.66 11.31
CA LEU A 155 -0.43 12.27 9.99
C LEU A 155 0.08 11.34 8.89
N PRO A 156 -0.46 11.45 7.67
CA PRO A 156 0.12 10.77 6.50
C PRO A 156 1.60 11.14 6.30
N ALA A 157 2.41 10.18 5.84
CA ALA A 157 3.86 10.35 5.67
C ALA A 157 4.28 11.60 4.87
N HIS A 158 3.49 12.01 3.87
CA HIS A 158 3.79 13.18 3.04
C HIS A 158 3.58 14.53 3.75
N MET A 159 2.94 14.54 4.91
CA MET A 159 2.75 15.72 5.76
C MET A 159 3.82 15.84 6.86
N VAL A 160 4.68 14.83 7.03
CA VAL A 160 5.73 14.82 8.05
C VAL A 160 6.92 15.69 7.58
N PRO A 161 7.33 16.73 8.34
CA PRO A 161 8.48 17.56 8.00
C PRO A 161 9.80 16.80 7.96
N SER A 162 10.66 17.17 6.99
CA SER A 162 12.00 16.58 6.84
C SER A 162 12.98 17.13 7.88
N ALA A 163 12.79 18.38 8.34
CA ALA A 163 13.64 19.03 9.32
C ALA A 163 12.83 19.78 10.39
N PHE A 164 13.39 19.83 11.61
CA PHE A 164 12.86 20.55 12.76
C PHE A 164 13.93 21.55 13.23
N VAL A 165 13.60 22.84 13.23
CA VAL A 165 14.54 23.92 13.53
C VAL A 165 14.09 24.66 14.78
N ALA A 166 14.97 24.77 15.78
CA ALA A 166 14.72 25.58 16.96
C ALA A 166 14.82 27.06 16.59
N VAL A 167 13.82 27.85 17.00
CA VAL A 167 13.88 29.31 16.92
C VAL A 167 13.60 29.89 18.30
N GLU A 168 14.21 31.03 18.60
CA GLU A 168 13.93 31.77 19.85
C GLU A 168 12.65 32.60 19.73
N SER A 169 12.34 33.08 18.52
CA SER A 169 11.12 33.80 18.18
C SER A 169 10.80 33.61 16.69
N PHE A 170 9.52 33.73 16.32
CA PHE A 170 9.15 33.75 14.91
C PHE A 170 9.41 35.15 14.34
N PRO A 171 10.17 35.28 13.24
CA PRO A 171 10.34 36.55 12.57
C PRO A 171 8.99 36.96 11.96
N LEU A 172 8.55 38.19 12.25
CA LEU A 172 7.28 38.71 11.75
C LEU A 172 7.52 39.90 10.83
N THR A 173 6.68 40.05 9.81
CA THR A 173 6.58 41.25 8.99
C THR A 173 5.99 42.41 9.82
N PRO A 174 6.10 43.67 9.37
CA PRO A 174 5.44 44.81 10.02
C PRO A 174 3.92 44.65 10.19
N SER A 175 3.28 43.80 9.38
CA SER A 175 1.86 43.45 9.45
C SER A 175 1.54 42.30 10.43
N GLY A 176 2.54 41.79 11.16
CA GLY A 176 2.38 40.71 12.14
C GLY A 176 2.26 39.31 11.54
N LYS A 177 2.52 39.13 10.24
CA LYS A 177 2.56 37.81 9.58
C LYS A 177 3.95 37.20 9.67
N LEU A 178 4.06 35.87 9.55
CA LEU A 178 5.36 35.19 9.52
C LEU A 178 6.21 35.68 8.34
N ASP A 179 7.39 36.23 8.61
CA ASP A 179 8.38 36.54 7.58
C ASP A 179 9.17 35.28 7.21
N ARG A 180 8.66 34.57 6.20
CA ARG A 180 9.24 33.31 5.72
C ARG A 180 10.66 33.45 5.20
N ARG A 181 11.09 34.65 4.77
CA ARG A 181 12.43 34.88 4.22
C ARG A 181 13.48 35.08 5.31
N ALA A 182 13.05 35.55 6.47
CA ALA A 182 13.90 35.78 7.64
C ALA A 182 14.06 34.53 8.53
N LEU A 183 13.37 33.43 8.20
CA LEU A 183 13.55 32.16 8.89
C LEU A 183 14.96 31.58 8.62
N PRO A 184 15.65 31.04 9.63
CA PRO A 184 16.97 30.43 9.46
C PRO A 184 16.97 29.32 8.40
N GLU A 185 18.09 29.12 7.71
CA GLU A 185 18.21 28.00 6.78
C GLU A 185 18.32 26.67 7.56
N PRO A 186 17.54 25.64 7.21
CA PRO A 186 17.58 24.35 7.86
C PRO A 186 18.85 23.58 7.48
N GLU A 187 19.53 23.01 8.48
CA GLU A 187 20.59 22.05 8.25
C GLU A 187 19.98 20.67 8.01
N PHE A 188 20.11 20.17 6.78
CA PHE A 188 19.76 18.79 6.45
C PHE A 188 21.00 17.92 6.67
N THR A 189 21.33 17.61 7.92
CA THR A 189 22.42 16.67 8.22
C THR A 189 21.88 15.26 8.35
N THR A 190 22.70 14.28 7.98
CA THR A 190 22.48 12.90 8.44
C THR A 190 22.62 12.88 9.95
N ALA A 191 21.68 12.22 10.65
CA ALA A 191 21.79 12.02 12.09
C ALA A 191 23.09 11.25 12.41
N ALA A 192 23.59 11.38 13.64
CA ALA A 192 24.67 10.51 14.14
C ALA A 192 24.27 9.04 13.94
N GLY A 193 25.10 8.28 13.24
CA GLY A 193 24.80 6.90 12.85
C GLY A 193 26.07 6.16 12.45
N LEU A 194 25.94 4.88 12.12
CA LEU A 194 27.10 4.05 11.80
C LEU A 194 27.68 4.41 10.41
N PRO A 195 29.00 4.55 10.26
CA PRO A 195 29.61 4.78 8.95
C PRO A 195 29.50 3.52 8.06
N PRO A 196 29.49 3.66 6.73
CA PRO A 196 29.41 2.53 5.81
C PRO A 196 30.66 1.65 5.89
N THR A 197 30.45 0.37 6.23
CA THR A 197 31.52 -0.62 6.38
C THR A 197 31.75 -1.44 5.09
N THR A 198 30.71 -1.68 4.29
CA THR A 198 30.77 -2.47 3.05
C THR A 198 30.89 -1.60 1.80
N ALA A 199 31.31 -2.20 0.67
CA ALA A 199 31.38 -1.49 -0.61
C ALA A 199 29.97 -1.07 -1.10
N THR A 200 28.97 -1.95 -0.93
CA THR A 200 27.56 -1.68 -1.23
C THR A 200 27.04 -0.48 -0.44
N GLN A 201 27.27 -0.45 0.87
CA GLN A 201 26.86 0.67 1.74
C GLN A 201 27.50 2.00 1.31
N ARG A 202 28.82 2.00 1.00
CA ARG A 202 29.51 3.20 0.52
C ARG A 202 28.90 3.71 -0.78
N ARG A 203 28.64 2.82 -1.73
CA ARG A 203 28.09 3.20 -3.02
C ARG A 203 26.64 3.68 -2.93
N LEU A 204 25.82 3.07 -2.07
CA LEU A 204 24.47 3.56 -1.77
C LEU A 204 24.48 4.96 -1.14
N CYS A 205 25.41 5.26 -0.22
CA CYS A 205 25.58 6.61 0.32
C CYS A 205 25.87 7.64 -0.78
N GLU A 206 26.70 7.30 -1.77
CA GLU A 206 27.00 8.16 -2.92
C GLU A 206 25.77 8.38 -3.82
N LEU A 207 24.98 7.32 -4.08
CA LEU A 207 23.73 7.43 -4.85
C LEU A 207 22.70 8.31 -4.14
N PHE A 208 22.54 8.13 -2.83
CA PHE A 208 21.68 8.98 -2.00
C PHE A 208 22.15 10.44 -2.04
N THR A 209 23.46 10.67 -1.87
CA THR A 209 24.05 12.01 -1.93
C THR A 209 23.77 12.70 -3.26
N ALA A 210 23.95 11.98 -4.37
CA ALA A 210 23.71 12.51 -5.72
C ALA A 210 22.23 12.84 -5.97
N LEU A 211 21.30 12.03 -5.45
CA LEU A 211 19.86 12.23 -5.65
C LEU A 211 19.27 13.29 -4.73
N LEU A 212 19.72 13.35 -3.48
CA LEU A 212 19.16 14.20 -2.44
C LEU A 212 19.89 15.54 -2.33
N ALA A 213 21.02 15.71 -3.03
CA ALA A 213 21.88 16.88 -2.98
C ALA A 213 22.33 17.26 -1.55
N VAL A 214 22.48 16.25 -0.68
CA VAL A 214 22.87 16.38 0.73
C VAL A 214 23.93 15.31 1.02
N PRO A 215 25.02 15.61 1.74
CA PRO A 215 26.02 14.62 2.13
C PRO A 215 25.42 13.50 2.99
N VAL A 216 25.45 12.27 2.47
CA VAL A 216 25.03 11.06 3.20
C VAL A 216 26.27 10.27 3.59
N THR A 217 26.51 10.17 4.90
CA THR A 217 27.75 9.56 5.45
C THR A 217 27.50 8.40 6.41
N THR A 218 26.24 8.08 6.69
CA THR A 218 25.83 7.04 7.64
C THR A 218 24.88 6.04 6.98
N ILE A 219 24.86 4.79 7.46
CA ILE A 219 24.00 3.74 6.89
C ILE A 219 22.55 3.82 7.39
N ASP A 220 22.33 4.47 8.54
CA ASP A 220 21.01 4.70 9.12
C ASP A 220 20.30 5.90 8.48
N ALA A 221 20.91 6.49 7.46
CA ALA A 221 20.37 7.61 6.70
C ALA A 221 19.10 7.20 5.95
N ASP A 222 17.96 7.62 6.48
CA ASP A 222 16.66 7.40 5.89
C ASP A 222 16.40 8.34 4.70
N PHE A 223 16.03 7.76 3.56
CA PHE A 223 15.84 8.46 2.30
C PHE A 223 14.78 9.56 2.38
N PHE A 224 13.66 9.31 3.05
CA PHE A 224 12.53 10.25 3.15
C PHE A 224 12.78 11.36 4.16
N THR A 225 13.46 11.03 5.26
CA THR A 225 13.89 11.97 6.28
C THR A 225 14.85 13.00 5.69
N LEU A 226 15.70 12.57 4.77
CA LEU A 226 16.59 13.45 4.01
C LEU A 226 15.90 14.17 2.84
N GLY A 227 14.57 14.07 2.74
CA GLY A 227 13.75 14.78 1.76
C GLY A 227 13.48 14.03 0.46
N GLY A 228 13.82 12.73 0.40
CA GLY A 228 13.46 11.84 -0.69
C GLY A 228 11.95 11.70 -0.88
N HIS A 229 11.55 11.25 -2.07
CA HIS A 229 10.15 11.04 -2.43
C HIS A 229 9.98 10.02 -3.54
N SER A 230 8.75 9.61 -3.83
CA SER A 230 8.43 8.51 -4.75
C SER A 230 9.05 8.65 -6.14
N LEU A 231 9.09 9.87 -6.72
CA LEU A 231 9.77 10.10 -8.00
C LEU A 231 11.30 9.93 -7.90
N LEU A 232 11.92 10.36 -6.79
CA LEU A 232 13.34 10.10 -6.56
C LEU A 232 13.60 8.62 -6.25
N LEU A 233 12.65 7.89 -5.66
CA LEU A 233 12.74 6.44 -5.50
C LEU A 233 12.75 5.69 -6.83
N VAL A 234 11.92 6.11 -7.80
CA VAL A 234 11.95 5.54 -9.16
C VAL A 234 13.34 5.74 -9.78
N ARG A 235 13.93 6.92 -9.61
CA ARG A 235 15.29 7.21 -10.08
C ARG A 235 16.34 6.41 -9.32
N LEU A 236 16.20 6.27 -8.00
CA LEU A 236 17.07 5.46 -7.15
C LEU A 236 17.04 3.99 -7.59
N ALA A 237 15.87 3.41 -7.82
CA ALA A 237 15.72 2.03 -8.31
C ALA A 237 16.44 1.83 -9.65
N ALA A 238 16.30 2.78 -10.58
CA ALA A 238 16.99 2.72 -11.87
C ALA A 238 18.53 2.82 -11.71
N MET A 239 19.00 3.70 -10.82
CA MET A 239 20.43 3.86 -10.52
C MET A 239 21.02 2.63 -9.83
N ILE A 240 20.31 2.05 -8.86
CA ILE A 240 20.68 0.80 -8.19
C ILE A 240 20.80 -0.33 -9.23
N ARG A 241 19.83 -0.47 -10.13
CA ARG A 241 19.89 -1.48 -11.20
C ARG A 241 21.07 -1.27 -12.13
N ALA A 242 21.39 -0.03 -12.49
CA ALA A 242 22.52 0.26 -13.36
C ALA A 242 23.88 -0.01 -12.67
N GLU A 243 23.98 0.27 -11.38
CA GLU A 243 25.22 0.19 -10.60
C GLU A 243 25.52 -1.24 -10.12
N PHE A 244 24.50 -1.94 -9.61
CA PHE A 244 24.66 -3.24 -8.95
C PHE A 244 24.11 -4.41 -9.78
N GLY A 245 23.46 -4.15 -10.92
CA GLY A 245 22.78 -5.18 -11.73
C GLY A 245 21.52 -5.76 -11.09
N ALA A 246 21.15 -5.31 -9.89
CA ALA A 246 20.01 -5.81 -9.12
C ALA A 246 18.76 -4.93 -9.29
N GLY A 247 17.61 -5.55 -9.55
CA GLY A 247 16.32 -4.86 -9.57
C GLY A 247 15.69 -4.87 -8.17
N ILE A 248 15.44 -3.68 -7.61
CA ILE A 248 14.64 -3.51 -6.39
C ILE A 248 13.34 -2.82 -6.78
N ALA A 249 12.20 -3.37 -6.32
CA ALA A 249 10.91 -2.74 -6.56
C ALA A 249 10.81 -1.42 -5.79
N VAL A 250 10.12 -0.43 -6.36
CA VAL A 250 9.91 0.86 -5.68
C VAL A 250 9.18 0.67 -4.36
N THR A 251 8.27 -0.32 -4.27
CA THR A 251 7.58 -0.68 -3.03
C THR A 251 8.52 -1.16 -1.92
N ASP A 252 9.56 -1.91 -2.28
CA ASP A 252 10.56 -2.37 -1.32
C ASP A 252 11.40 -1.18 -0.85
N LEU A 253 11.78 -0.27 -1.75
CA LEU A 253 12.48 0.97 -1.36
C LEU A 253 11.61 1.95 -0.54
N MET A 254 10.28 1.85 -0.63
CA MET A 254 9.39 2.62 0.24
C MET A 254 9.36 2.07 1.67
N THR A 255 9.64 0.79 1.86
CA THR A 255 9.57 0.11 3.16
C THR A 255 10.95 -0.08 3.81
N ALA A 256 11.98 -0.31 3.00
CA ALA A 256 13.39 -0.33 3.35
C ALA A 256 14.04 0.96 2.83
N ALA A 257 13.92 2.04 3.61
CA ALA A 257 14.26 3.38 3.16
C ALA A 257 15.64 3.87 3.63
N THR A 258 16.36 3.10 4.45
CA THR A 258 17.73 3.42 4.87
C THR A 258 18.79 2.77 3.98
N VAL A 259 20.00 3.32 3.97
CA VAL A 259 21.14 2.71 3.27
C VAL A 259 21.44 1.31 3.80
N ALA A 260 21.31 1.07 5.11
CA ALA A 260 21.52 -0.24 5.72
C ALA A 260 20.50 -1.28 5.21
N GLU A 261 19.22 -0.93 5.19
CA GLU A 261 18.15 -1.84 4.74
C GLU A 261 18.26 -2.13 3.24
N ILE A 262 18.54 -1.12 2.42
CA ILE A 262 18.75 -1.32 0.97
C ILE A 262 20.02 -2.14 0.72
N ALA A 263 21.09 -1.93 1.51
CA ALA A 263 22.29 -2.76 1.42
C ALA A 263 21.98 -4.21 1.75
N VAL A 264 21.12 -4.50 2.73
CA VAL A 264 20.67 -5.87 3.03
C VAL A 264 19.89 -6.46 1.85
N LEU A 265 19.04 -5.67 1.19
CA LEU A 265 18.33 -6.12 -0.02
C LEU A 265 19.28 -6.44 -1.19
N LEU A 266 20.41 -5.73 -1.29
CA LEU A 266 21.43 -5.92 -2.34
C LEU A 266 22.46 -7.01 -2.01
N ASP A 267 22.88 -7.10 -0.76
CA ASP A 267 23.93 -8.01 -0.28
C ASP A 267 23.34 -9.40 0.05
N ALA A 268 22.01 -9.56 0.01
CA ALA A 268 21.38 -10.86 -0.01
C ALA A 268 21.91 -11.65 -1.23
N PRO A 269 22.64 -12.76 -1.05
CA PRO A 269 23.28 -13.49 -2.15
C PRO A 269 22.23 -13.90 -3.15
N ASP A 270 22.34 -13.51 -4.44
CA ASP A 270 21.53 -13.83 -5.64
C ASP A 270 20.27 -14.74 -5.53
N THR A 271 19.50 -14.62 -4.46
CA THR A 271 18.38 -15.49 -4.09
C THR A 271 17.15 -14.69 -3.69
N VAL A 272 17.25 -13.36 -3.62
CA VAL A 272 16.15 -12.51 -3.15
C VAL A 272 15.62 -11.50 -4.19
N SER A 273 16.34 -11.24 -5.30
CA SER A 273 15.81 -10.42 -6.42
C SER A 273 15.32 -11.22 -7.64
N ALA A 274 15.24 -12.55 -7.58
CA ALA A 274 14.77 -13.39 -8.69
C ALA A 274 13.49 -14.19 -8.42
N ASN A 275 13.02 -14.36 -7.17
CA ASN A 275 11.95 -15.32 -6.88
C ASN A 275 10.88 -14.81 -5.89
N GLY A 276 10.40 -13.57 -6.05
CA GLY A 276 9.07 -13.20 -5.52
C GLY A 276 7.94 -14.09 -6.08
N LEU A 277 8.23 -14.77 -7.19
CA LEU A 277 7.44 -15.83 -7.84
C LEU A 277 7.99 -17.25 -7.58
N GLY A 278 9.02 -17.38 -6.76
CA GLY A 278 9.57 -18.68 -6.40
C GLY A 278 8.55 -19.51 -5.64
N HIS A 279 8.70 -20.83 -5.72
CA HIS A 279 7.87 -21.80 -4.99
C HIS A 279 7.84 -21.54 -3.48
N VAL A 280 8.91 -20.96 -2.94
CA VAL A 280 9.00 -20.52 -1.54
C VAL A 280 9.24 -19.01 -1.51
N LEU A 281 8.35 -18.30 -0.81
CA LEU A 281 8.48 -16.90 -0.49
C LEU A 281 8.89 -16.73 0.98
N PRO A 282 10.16 -16.44 1.28
CA PRO A 282 10.57 -16.15 2.64
C PRO A 282 10.05 -14.77 3.07
N LEU A 283 8.98 -14.75 3.87
CA LEU A 283 8.42 -13.51 4.42
C LEU A 283 9.24 -13.03 5.62
N ARG A 284 9.68 -13.98 6.47
CA ARG A 284 10.65 -13.79 7.57
C ARG A 284 11.39 -15.10 7.80
N ALA A 285 12.61 -15.22 7.27
CA ALA A 285 13.36 -16.48 7.28
C ALA A 285 14.07 -16.81 8.61
N SER A 286 14.12 -15.86 9.54
CA SER A 286 14.81 -16.01 10.83
C SER A 286 13.82 -16.07 12.00
N GLY A 287 14.21 -16.81 13.05
CA GLY A 287 13.42 -16.97 14.26
C GLY A 287 13.91 -18.16 15.10
N THR A 288 13.46 -18.23 16.35
CA THR A 288 13.80 -19.29 17.31
C THR A 288 12.63 -20.22 17.61
N GLN A 289 11.41 -19.84 17.21
CA GLN A 289 10.20 -20.63 17.38
C GLN A 289 9.90 -21.49 16.14
N PRO A 290 8.98 -22.47 16.26
CA PRO A 290 8.53 -23.25 15.11
C PRO A 290 8.00 -22.38 13.96
N PRO A 291 8.41 -22.66 12.70
CA PRO A 291 8.01 -21.89 11.53
C PRO A 291 6.54 -22.05 11.18
N LEU A 292 5.93 -20.97 10.66
CA LEU A 292 4.61 -20.96 10.06
C LEU A 292 4.73 -20.96 8.52
N PHE A 293 4.11 -21.95 7.88
CA PHE A 293 4.02 -22.06 6.42
C PHE A 293 2.62 -21.69 5.96
N CYS A 294 2.53 -20.70 5.07
CA CYS A 294 1.27 -20.18 4.55
C CYS A 294 1.05 -20.61 3.10
N LEU A 295 0.00 -21.40 2.85
CA LEU A 295 -0.31 -21.97 1.54
C LEU A 295 -1.11 -20.97 0.69
N HIS A 296 -0.70 -20.81 -0.56
CA HIS A 296 -1.33 -19.89 -1.51
C HIS A 296 -2.83 -20.15 -1.72
N PRO A 297 -3.64 -19.12 -2.07
CA PRO A 297 -5.03 -19.30 -2.50
C PRO A 297 -5.08 -19.75 -3.97
N ALA A 298 -6.26 -19.87 -4.58
CA ALA A 298 -6.40 -20.37 -5.95
C ALA A 298 -5.58 -19.57 -6.99
N GLY A 299 -5.28 -18.29 -6.75
CA GLY A 299 -4.38 -17.49 -7.60
C GLY A 299 -2.89 -17.85 -7.54
N GLY A 300 -2.47 -18.70 -6.60
CA GLY A 300 -1.14 -19.31 -6.62
C GLY A 300 -0.01 -18.51 -5.97
N LEU A 301 -0.27 -17.29 -5.49
CA LEU A 301 0.70 -16.42 -4.83
C LEU A 301 0.40 -16.27 -3.34
N ALA A 302 1.42 -16.44 -2.48
CA ALA A 302 1.29 -16.37 -1.03
C ALA A 302 1.52 -14.94 -0.46
N TRP A 303 1.51 -13.91 -1.32
CA TRP A 303 1.86 -12.53 -0.98
C TRP A 303 0.96 -11.93 0.10
N GLN A 304 -0.30 -12.36 0.13
CA GLN A 304 -1.31 -11.93 1.10
C GLN A 304 -0.92 -12.15 2.56
N PHE A 305 -0.06 -13.14 2.83
CA PHE A 305 0.36 -13.46 4.18
C PHE A 305 1.48 -12.53 4.68
N ALA A 306 2.01 -11.62 3.86
CA ALA A 306 3.05 -10.68 4.26
C ALA A 306 2.64 -9.81 5.46
N GLY A 307 1.35 -9.46 5.56
CA GLY A 307 0.81 -8.66 6.67
C GLY A 307 0.88 -9.35 8.04
N LEU A 308 0.99 -10.68 8.09
CA LEU A 308 1.06 -11.43 9.36
C LEU A 308 2.31 -11.08 10.18
N LYS A 309 3.35 -10.52 9.55
CA LYS A 309 4.55 -10.06 10.24
C LYS A 309 4.24 -9.05 11.36
N ALA A 310 3.19 -8.25 11.22
CA ALA A 310 2.77 -7.26 12.20
C ALA A 310 2.09 -7.88 13.43
N HIS A 311 1.51 -9.08 13.28
CA HIS A 311 0.70 -9.75 14.31
C HIS A 311 1.46 -10.87 15.02
N LEU A 312 2.52 -11.41 14.39
CA LEU A 312 3.30 -12.53 14.93
C LEU A 312 4.65 -12.06 15.51
N PRO A 313 5.08 -12.59 16.68
CA PRO A 313 6.37 -12.27 17.26
C PRO A 313 7.53 -12.47 16.28
N ALA A 314 8.54 -11.60 16.33
CA ALA A 314 9.72 -11.68 15.45
C ALA A 314 10.47 -13.01 15.54
N SER A 315 10.29 -13.77 16.62
CA SER A 315 10.87 -15.10 16.82
C SER A 315 10.22 -16.22 15.98
N VAL A 316 9.09 -15.99 15.31
CA VAL A 316 8.41 -16.99 14.48
C VAL A 316 8.83 -16.83 13.01
N PRO A 317 9.57 -17.78 12.41
CA PRO A 317 9.83 -17.75 10.97
C PRO A 317 8.53 -17.90 10.18
N LEU A 318 8.43 -17.21 9.04
CA LEU A 318 7.23 -17.14 8.20
C LEU A 318 7.60 -17.35 6.74
N TYR A 319 6.95 -18.33 6.10
CA TYR A 319 7.16 -18.69 4.71
C TYR A 319 5.83 -18.77 3.97
N GLY A 320 5.73 -18.13 2.81
CA GLY A 320 4.68 -18.39 1.84
C GLY A 320 5.07 -19.53 0.91
N LEU A 321 4.17 -20.48 0.67
CA LEU A 321 4.34 -21.52 -0.36
C LEU A 321 3.47 -21.17 -1.56
N GLN A 322 4.13 -20.95 -2.69
CA GLN A 322 3.52 -20.50 -3.95
C GLN A 322 3.43 -21.67 -4.93
N SER A 323 2.54 -21.54 -5.91
CA SER A 323 2.36 -22.56 -6.92
C SER A 323 3.66 -22.86 -7.69
N PRO A 324 3.99 -24.15 -7.90
CA PRO A 324 5.10 -24.58 -8.75
C PRO A 324 5.10 -23.96 -10.15
N LEU A 325 3.93 -23.58 -10.68
CA LEU A 325 3.80 -22.91 -11.99
C LEU A 325 4.66 -21.67 -12.10
N PHE A 326 4.75 -20.88 -11.03
CA PHE A 326 5.51 -19.64 -11.03
C PHE A 326 7.02 -19.86 -11.04
N SER A 327 7.47 -21.07 -10.68
CA SER A 327 8.85 -21.53 -10.82
C SER A 327 9.07 -22.34 -12.11
N GLY A 328 8.10 -22.36 -13.02
CA GLY A 328 8.17 -23.08 -14.29
C GLY A 328 7.99 -24.60 -14.16
N GLN A 329 7.55 -25.09 -13.01
CA GLN A 329 7.24 -26.50 -12.80
C GLN A 329 5.77 -26.77 -13.14
N PRO A 330 5.46 -27.87 -13.84
CA PRO A 330 4.07 -28.23 -14.11
C PRO A 330 3.34 -28.58 -12.81
N LEU A 331 2.03 -28.32 -12.77
CA LEU A 331 1.19 -28.82 -11.68
C LEU A 331 0.94 -30.32 -11.86
N PRO A 332 0.83 -31.06 -10.76
CA PRO A 332 0.48 -32.48 -10.80
C PRO A 332 -0.98 -32.70 -11.21
N GLU A 333 -1.35 -33.96 -11.44
CA GLU A 333 -2.70 -34.32 -11.86
C GLU A 333 -3.69 -34.22 -10.72
N THR A 334 -3.25 -34.56 -9.50
CA THR A 334 -4.10 -34.64 -8.31
C THR A 334 -3.71 -33.66 -7.21
N ILE A 335 -4.68 -33.27 -6.38
CA ILE A 335 -4.44 -32.39 -5.23
C ILE A 335 -3.54 -33.05 -4.17
N GLY A 336 -3.60 -34.38 -4.04
CA GLY A 336 -2.76 -35.15 -3.13
C GLY A 336 -1.28 -35.13 -3.53
N GLU A 337 -0.97 -35.23 -4.82
CA GLU A 337 0.39 -35.07 -5.33
C GLU A 337 0.93 -33.65 -5.10
N LEU A 338 0.08 -32.63 -5.26
CA LEU A 338 0.45 -31.24 -4.95
C LEU A 338 0.75 -31.08 -3.45
N ALA A 339 -0.09 -31.65 -2.58
CA ALA A 339 0.15 -31.67 -1.14
C ALA A 339 1.46 -32.38 -0.78
N SER A 340 1.76 -33.50 -1.45
CA SER A 340 3.03 -34.23 -1.27
C SER A 340 4.24 -33.38 -1.63
N GLY A 341 4.19 -32.62 -2.73
CA GLY A 341 5.26 -31.70 -3.12
C GLY A 341 5.46 -30.54 -2.15
N TYR A 342 4.37 -29.97 -1.61
CA TYR A 342 4.46 -29.00 -0.53
C TYR A 342 5.03 -29.61 0.76
N ALA A 343 4.64 -30.83 1.12
CA ALA A 343 5.21 -31.54 2.27
C ALA A 343 6.73 -31.77 2.11
N ASP A 344 7.22 -32.10 0.91
CA ASP A 344 8.66 -32.20 0.63
C ASP A 344 9.37 -30.86 0.89
N THR A 345 8.78 -29.77 0.41
CA THR A 345 9.32 -28.41 0.58
C THR A 345 9.36 -28.00 2.05
N VAL A 346 8.26 -28.22 2.78
CA VAL A 346 8.19 -27.95 4.22
C VAL A 346 9.22 -28.79 4.98
N ALA A 347 9.34 -30.08 4.67
CA ALA A 347 10.29 -30.96 5.35
C ALA A 347 11.75 -30.54 5.10
N GLY A 348 12.07 -30.03 3.91
CA GLY A 348 13.39 -29.48 3.58
C GLY A 348 13.72 -28.18 4.32
N LEU A 349 12.75 -27.28 4.47
CA LEU A 349 12.94 -25.99 5.16
C LEU A 349 12.93 -26.11 6.68
N ALA A 350 12.13 -27.03 7.22
CA ALA A 350 11.98 -27.29 8.63
C ALA A 350 12.26 -28.77 8.91
N PRO A 351 13.53 -29.19 9.04
CA PRO A 351 13.87 -30.60 9.28
C PRO A 351 13.53 -31.07 10.70
N GLN A 352 13.34 -30.13 11.65
CA GLN A 352 13.11 -30.42 13.07
C GLN A 352 11.93 -29.61 13.63
N GLY A 353 11.40 -30.07 14.76
CA GLY A 353 10.33 -29.39 15.51
C GLY A 353 8.93 -29.58 14.91
N PRO A 354 7.91 -29.08 15.63
CA PRO A 354 6.54 -29.09 15.15
C PRO A 354 6.38 -28.14 13.96
N ILE A 355 5.58 -28.53 12.99
CA ILE A 355 5.26 -27.72 11.80
C ILE A 355 3.93 -27.01 12.02
N ARG A 356 3.83 -25.74 11.63
CA ARG A 356 2.60 -24.96 11.68
C ARG A 356 2.19 -24.58 10.26
N LEU A 357 0.93 -24.81 9.91
CA LEU A 357 0.38 -24.61 8.57
C LEU A 357 -0.83 -23.68 8.64
N LEU A 358 -0.93 -22.76 7.68
CA LEU A 358 -2.06 -21.85 7.53
C LEU A 358 -2.41 -21.72 6.05
N GLY A 359 -3.69 -21.61 5.71
CA GLY A 359 -4.06 -21.27 4.34
C GLY A 359 -5.44 -20.63 4.24
N TRP A 360 -5.63 -19.84 3.18
CA TRP A 360 -6.90 -19.20 2.85
C TRP A 360 -7.47 -19.80 1.57
N SER A 361 -8.79 -20.00 1.53
CA SER A 361 -9.49 -20.55 0.38
C SER A 361 -8.90 -21.92 0.00
N PHE A 362 -8.54 -22.14 -1.27
CA PHE A 362 -7.78 -23.30 -1.73
C PHE A 362 -6.57 -23.66 -0.83
N GLY A 363 -5.86 -22.64 -0.34
CA GLY A 363 -4.71 -22.83 0.54
C GLY A 363 -5.08 -23.48 1.88
N GLY A 364 -6.29 -23.26 2.40
CA GLY A 364 -6.76 -23.91 3.63
C GLY A 364 -6.95 -25.41 3.42
N SER A 365 -7.56 -25.82 2.30
CA SER A 365 -7.64 -27.23 1.90
C SER A 365 -6.25 -27.85 1.79
N MET A 366 -5.29 -27.10 1.25
CA MET A 366 -3.90 -27.54 1.16
C MET A 366 -3.20 -27.63 2.51
N ALA A 367 -3.46 -26.71 3.44
CA ALA A 367 -2.91 -26.77 4.79
C ALA A 367 -3.29 -28.09 5.49
N LEU A 368 -4.56 -28.52 5.36
CA LEU A 368 -5.03 -29.79 5.93
C LEU A 368 -4.34 -31.00 5.28
N LEU A 369 -4.32 -31.05 3.95
CA LEU A 369 -3.73 -32.16 3.20
C LEU A 369 -2.22 -32.30 3.43
N VAL A 370 -1.50 -31.17 3.44
CA VAL A 370 -0.07 -31.13 3.75
C VAL A 370 0.19 -31.58 5.19
N ALA A 371 -0.66 -31.19 6.15
CA ALA A 371 -0.55 -31.63 7.54
C ALA A 371 -0.76 -33.14 7.67
N ALA A 372 -1.77 -33.69 7.00
CA ALA A 372 -2.04 -35.12 6.98
C ALA A 372 -0.87 -35.92 6.39
N GLU A 373 -0.32 -35.45 5.26
CA GLU A 373 0.81 -36.09 4.60
C GLU A 373 2.10 -36.03 5.45
N LEU A 374 2.42 -34.88 6.03
CA LEU A 374 3.56 -34.73 6.94
C LEU A 374 3.42 -35.63 8.16
N ARG A 375 2.22 -35.74 8.73
CA ARG A 375 1.94 -36.61 9.87
C ARG A 375 2.08 -38.09 9.50
N ARG A 376 1.63 -38.49 8.31
CA ARG A 376 1.84 -39.85 7.76
C ARG A 376 3.34 -40.17 7.63
N ARG A 377 4.17 -39.15 7.35
CA ARG A 377 5.65 -39.25 7.35
C ARG A 377 6.28 -39.16 8.74
N GLY A 378 5.49 -39.19 9.81
CA GLY A 378 5.98 -39.15 11.20
C GLY A 378 6.42 -37.76 11.68
N ARG A 379 6.02 -36.68 11.00
CA ARG A 379 6.31 -35.31 11.44
C ARG A 379 5.27 -34.83 12.44
N GLU A 380 5.72 -34.06 13.43
CA GLU A 380 4.85 -33.41 14.40
C GLU A 380 4.21 -32.15 13.79
N ILE A 381 2.88 -32.00 13.95
CA ILE A 381 2.13 -30.82 13.52
C ILE A 381 1.66 -30.09 14.78
N GLY A 382 2.10 -28.84 14.93
CA GLY A 382 1.74 -27.99 16.07
C GLY A 382 0.51 -27.12 15.83
N PHE A 383 0.17 -26.83 14.57
CA PHE A 383 -0.98 -25.97 14.24
C PHE A 383 -1.43 -26.18 12.79
N VAL A 384 -2.75 -26.20 12.57
CA VAL A 384 -3.39 -26.13 11.26
C VAL A 384 -4.48 -25.07 11.31
N GLY A 385 -4.31 -24.00 10.52
CA GLY A 385 -5.30 -22.94 10.34
C GLY A 385 -5.90 -22.94 8.95
N MET A 386 -7.22 -22.85 8.87
CA MET A 386 -7.97 -22.79 7.62
C MET A 386 -8.86 -21.54 7.61
N LEU A 387 -8.68 -20.67 6.63
CA LEU A 387 -9.46 -19.44 6.48
C LEU A 387 -10.45 -19.64 5.32
N ASP A 388 -11.73 -19.80 5.66
CA ASP A 388 -12.88 -19.90 4.76
C ASP A 388 -12.67 -20.82 3.54
N ALA A 389 -12.01 -21.96 3.76
CA ALA A 389 -11.80 -22.99 2.74
C ALA A 389 -13.08 -23.82 2.54
N ARG A 390 -13.45 -24.16 1.31
CA ARG A 390 -14.68 -24.92 1.03
C ARG A 390 -14.36 -26.30 0.45
N THR A 391 -15.22 -27.26 0.75
CA THR A 391 -15.21 -28.59 0.12
C THR A 391 -16.14 -28.57 -1.08
N ASP A 392 -15.61 -28.74 -2.29
CA ASP A 392 -16.43 -28.92 -3.48
C ASP A 392 -16.83 -30.39 -3.64
N ASP A 393 -18.03 -30.72 -3.16
CA ASP A 393 -18.62 -32.06 -3.30
C ASP A 393 -19.20 -32.31 -4.71
N ALA A 394 -19.23 -31.30 -5.57
CA ALA A 394 -19.77 -31.40 -6.91
C ALA A 394 -18.77 -32.02 -7.88
N VAL A 395 -19.10 -33.20 -8.42
CA VAL A 395 -18.40 -33.76 -9.58
C VAL A 395 -18.82 -32.94 -10.80
N VAL A 396 -17.91 -32.14 -11.35
CA VAL A 396 -18.15 -31.40 -12.59
C VAL A 396 -18.00 -32.39 -13.75
N ALA A 397 -19.12 -32.82 -14.32
CA ALA A 397 -19.13 -33.81 -15.41
C ALA A 397 -18.47 -33.29 -16.71
N ASP A 398 -18.47 -31.96 -16.92
CA ASP A 398 -17.91 -31.28 -18.08
C ASP A 398 -17.05 -30.08 -17.62
N PHE A 399 -15.78 -30.32 -17.25
CA PHE A 399 -14.86 -29.25 -16.86
C PHE A 399 -14.38 -28.49 -18.11
N GLU A 400 -14.89 -27.27 -18.32
CA GLU A 400 -14.54 -26.40 -19.44
C GLU A 400 -13.68 -25.21 -18.96
N PRO A 401 -12.34 -25.25 -19.12
CA PRO A 401 -11.41 -24.24 -18.61
C PRO A 401 -11.78 -22.79 -18.98
N GLU A 402 -12.27 -22.61 -20.21
CA GLU A 402 -12.62 -21.28 -20.75
C GLU A 402 -13.87 -20.69 -20.09
N GLN A 403 -14.81 -21.55 -19.66
CA GLN A 403 -16.01 -21.13 -18.94
C GLN A 403 -15.70 -20.85 -17.47
N VAL A 404 -14.83 -21.65 -16.84
CA VAL A 404 -14.32 -21.43 -15.48
C VAL A 404 -13.64 -20.07 -15.40
N LEU A 405 -12.75 -19.77 -16.36
CA LEU A 405 -12.04 -18.50 -16.42
C LEU A 405 -12.98 -17.29 -16.57
N ALA A 406 -14.01 -17.40 -17.42
CA ALA A 406 -15.03 -16.36 -17.56
C ALA A 406 -15.87 -16.19 -16.28
N GLY A 407 -16.17 -17.30 -15.58
CA GLY A 407 -16.83 -17.30 -14.28
C GLY A 407 -16.04 -16.57 -13.22
N LEU A 408 -14.75 -16.90 -13.09
CA LEU A 408 -13.81 -16.27 -12.15
C LEU A 408 -13.74 -14.75 -12.36
N LEU A 409 -13.52 -14.29 -13.59
CA LEU A 409 -13.43 -12.85 -13.85
C LEU A 409 -14.75 -12.14 -13.49
N ARG A 410 -15.90 -12.77 -13.76
CA ARG A 410 -17.20 -12.21 -13.32
C ARG A 410 -17.30 -12.11 -11.80
N GLU A 411 -16.83 -13.10 -11.06
CA GLU A 411 -16.80 -13.09 -9.58
C GLU A 411 -15.86 -12.03 -9.04
N MET A 412 -14.72 -11.82 -9.70
CA MET A 412 -13.79 -10.72 -9.43
C MET A 412 -14.34 -9.34 -9.82
N GLY A 413 -15.56 -9.25 -10.35
CA GLY A 413 -16.24 -7.98 -10.66
C GLY A 413 -15.97 -7.45 -12.07
N PHE A 414 -15.30 -8.21 -12.94
CA PHE A 414 -15.09 -7.82 -14.33
C PHE A 414 -16.39 -7.95 -15.15
N PRO A 415 -16.59 -7.09 -16.18
CA PRO A 415 -17.80 -7.06 -16.98
C PRO A 415 -17.86 -8.23 -17.98
N VAL A 416 -18.08 -9.44 -17.48
CA VAL A 416 -18.17 -10.68 -18.27
C VAL A 416 -19.60 -11.23 -18.25
N ALA A 417 -20.19 -11.48 -19.43
CA ALA A 417 -21.54 -11.99 -19.54
C ALA A 417 -21.64 -13.47 -19.08
N ALA A 418 -22.80 -13.86 -18.54
CA ALA A 418 -23.06 -15.26 -18.15
C ALA A 418 -23.01 -16.21 -19.36
N GLY A 419 -22.43 -17.40 -19.18
CA GLY A 419 -22.26 -18.40 -20.25
C GLY A 419 -21.18 -18.08 -21.29
N THR A 420 -20.37 -17.03 -21.07
CA THR A 420 -19.22 -16.72 -21.93
C THR A 420 -18.12 -17.76 -21.73
N SER A 421 -17.47 -18.18 -22.81
CA SER A 421 -16.16 -18.85 -22.77
C SER A 421 -15.08 -17.85 -23.21
N MET A 422 -13.92 -17.87 -22.56
CA MET A 422 -12.79 -17.03 -22.97
C MET A 422 -11.44 -17.70 -22.79
N THR A 423 -10.51 -17.36 -23.66
CA THR A 423 -9.11 -17.78 -23.58
C THR A 423 -8.35 -16.97 -22.53
N VAL A 424 -7.23 -17.52 -22.03
CA VAL A 424 -6.32 -16.80 -21.11
C VAL A 424 -5.84 -15.47 -21.70
N ALA A 425 -5.53 -15.43 -23.01
CA ALA A 425 -5.11 -14.20 -23.67
C ALA A 425 -6.19 -13.10 -23.65
N GLN A 426 -7.46 -13.47 -23.85
CA GLN A 426 -8.58 -12.52 -23.76
C GLN A 426 -8.79 -12.03 -22.32
N ALA A 427 -8.63 -12.91 -21.34
CA ALA A 427 -8.71 -12.56 -19.93
C ALA A 427 -7.58 -11.61 -19.51
N VAL A 428 -6.34 -11.85 -19.93
CA VAL A 428 -5.20 -10.96 -19.68
C VAL A 428 -5.45 -9.55 -20.23
N ALA A 429 -5.97 -9.46 -21.45
CA ALA A 429 -6.33 -8.17 -22.06
C ALA A 429 -7.41 -7.43 -21.26
N LEU A 430 -8.45 -8.14 -20.82
CA LEU A 430 -9.52 -7.57 -20.00
C LEU A 430 -9.01 -7.07 -18.64
N VAL A 431 -8.13 -7.83 -17.98
CA VAL A 431 -7.51 -7.44 -16.71
C VAL A 431 -6.63 -6.20 -16.90
N ARG A 432 -5.88 -6.11 -17.99
CA ARG A 432 -5.05 -4.92 -18.32
C ARG A 432 -5.86 -3.64 -18.47
N ASP A 433 -6.97 -3.71 -19.18
CA ASP A 433 -7.80 -2.54 -19.48
C ASP A 433 -8.54 -1.99 -18.23
N SER A 434 -8.69 -2.81 -17.19
CA SER A 434 -9.37 -2.44 -15.94
C SER A 434 -8.52 -1.60 -14.97
N GLY A 435 -7.18 -1.63 -15.08
CA GLY A 435 -6.27 -0.89 -14.21
C GLY A 435 -6.18 -1.37 -12.75
N ASP A 436 -6.69 -2.58 -12.43
CA ASP A 436 -6.76 -3.09 -11.05
C ASP A 436 -5.41 -3.55 -10.46
N ALA A 437 -5.40 -3.92 -9.17
CA ALA A 437 -4.25 -4.24 -8.30
C ALA A 437 -3.17 -5.21 -8.86
N ILE A 438 -3.44 -5.88 -9.98
CA ILE A 438 -2.51 -6.71 -10.76
C ILE A 438 -1.62 -5.88 -11.70
N ALA A 439 -1.76 -4.55 -11.76
CA ALA A 439 -0.99 -3.66 -12.63
C ALA A 439 0.55 -3.79 -12.52
N VAL A 440 1.05 -4.33 -11.39
CA VAL A 440 2.48 -4.62 -11.16
C VAL A 440 2.97 -5.85 -11.94
N LEU A 441 2.09 -6.79 -12.28
CA LEU A 441 2.41 -8.01 -13.02
C LEU A 441 2.51 -7.75 -14.53
N ASN A 442 3.43 -8.44 -15.19
CA ASN A 442 3.50 -8.51 -16.66
C ASN A 442 2.47 -9.51 -17.21
N ASP A 443 2.18 -9.47 -18.51
CA ASP A 443 1.11 -10.27 -19.13
C ASP A 443 1.29 -11.77 -18.91
N ARG A 444 2.54 -12.25 -18.90
CA ARG A 444 2.87 -13.65 -18.61
C ARG A 444 2.54 -14.02 -17.17
N GLN A 445 2.81 -13.13 -16.21
CA GLN A 445 2.51 -13.36 -14.80
C GLN A 445 1.00 -13.35 -14.55
N ILE A 446 0.25 -12.49 -15.24
CA ILE A 446 -1.22 -12.50 -15.20
C ILE A 446 -1.75 -13.82 -15.75
N ALA A 447 -1.22 -14.29 -16.88
CA ALA A 447 -1.58 -15.58 -17.45
C ALA A 447 -1.35 -16.73 -16.46
N LEU A 448 -0.20 -16.78 -15.79
CA LEU A 448 0.11 -17.81 -14.79
C LEU A 448 -0.85 -17.80 -13.59
N VAL A 449 -1.26 -16.62 -13.12
CA VAL A 449 -2.27 -16.50 -12.04
C VAL A 449 -3.60 -17.09 -12.51
N LEU A 450 -4.05 -16.72 -13.70
CA LEU A 450 -5.32 -17.22 -14.27
C LEU A 450 -5.28 -18.74 -14.54
N GLU A 451 -4.18 -19.24 -15.09
CA GLU A 451 -3.93 -20.67 -15.27
C GLU A 451 -3.94 -21.42 -13.94
N ASN A 452 -3.36 -20.84 -12.88
CA ASN A 452 -3.37 -21.44 -11.57
C ASN A 452 -4.76 -21.49 -10.94
N TYR A 453 -5.59 -20.46 -11.16
CA TYR A 453 -6.99 -20.48 -10.73
C TYR A 453 -7.75 -21.63 -11.38
N VAL A 454 -7.68 -21.75 -12.70
CA VAL A 454 -8.31 -22.85 -13.45
C VAL A 454 -7.79 -24.20 -12.95
N ALA A 455 -6.50 -24.32 -12.69
CA ALA A 455 -5.93 -25.55 -12.16
C ALA A 455 -6.39 -25.85 -10.74
N ALA A 456 -6.55 -24.85 -9.87
CA ALA A 456 -7.05 -25.02 -8.51
C ALA A 456 -8.48 -25.59 -8.52
N GLU A 457 -9.37 -25.04 -9.36
CA GLU A 457 -10.74 -25.55 -9.57
C GLU A 457 -10.73 -27.00 -10.09
N ARG A 458 -9.85 -27.32 -11.05
CA ARG A 458 -9.68 -28.70 -11.54
C ARG A 458 -9.25 -29.64 -10.43
N LEU A 459 -8.34 -29.20 -9.55
CA LEU A 459 -7.77 -30.01 -8.48
C LEU A 459 -8.75 -30.20 -7.32
N THR A 460 -9.67 -29.27 -7.08
CA THR A 460 -10.71 -29.37 -6.03
C THR A 460 -11.95 -30.13 -6.48
N ALA A 461 -12.27 -30.11 -7.78
CA ALA A 461 -13.43 -30.80 -8.34
C ALA A 461 -13.38 -32.32 -8.06
N GLY A 462 -14.25 -32.79 -7.16
CA GLY A 462 -14.31 -34.19 -6.75
C GLY A 462 -13.07 -34.68 -5.97
N ALA A 463 -12.33 -33.75 -5.36
CA ALA A 463 -11.13 -34.07 -4.59
C ALA A 463 -11.41 -34.96 -3.38
N ASP A 464 -10.52 -35.92 -3.14
CA ASP A 464 -10.46 -36.64 -1.87
C ASP A 464 -9.58 -35.85 -0.88
N TYR A 465 -10.23 -35.18 0.07
CA TYR A 465 -9.54 -34.45 1.14
C TYR A 465 -9.03 -35.36 2.27
N GLY A 466 -9.35 -36.66 2.23
CA GLY A 466 -8.90 -37.64 3.22
C GLY A 466 -9.41 -37.37 4.63
N HIS A 467 -8.67 -37.83 5.63
CA HIS A 467 -8.96 -37.61 7.04
C HIS A 467 -7.69 -37.15 7.78
N TYR A 468 -7.83 -36.12 8.60
CA TYR A 468 -6.74 -35.56 9.41
C TYR A 468 -7.02 -35.73 10.91
N ASP A 469 -6.23 -36.57 11.56
CA ASP A 469 -6.33 -36.87 13.00
C ASP A 469 -5.65 -35.81 13.87
N GLY A 470 -6.09 -34.55 13.78
CA GLY A 470 -5.56 -33.45 14.59
C GLY A 470 -6.55 -32.29 14.76
N ASP A 471 -6.19 -31.36 15.64
CA ASP A 471 -6.97 -30.16 15.89
C ASP A 471 -6.79 -29.15 14.74
N VAL A 472 -7.86 -28.41 14.43
CA VAL A 472 -7.90 -27.42 13.37
C VAL A 472 -8.57 -26.15 13.87
N LEU A 473 -7.93 -25.01 13.66
CA LEU A 473 -8.57 -23.69 13.75
C LEU A 473 -9.18 -23.36 12.39
N PHE A 474 -10.47 -23.06 12.38
CA PHE A 474 -11.20 -22.66 11.19
C PHE A 474 -11.77 -21.26 11.38
N VAL A 475 -11.59 -20.38 10.39
CA VAL A 475 -12.18 -19.03 10.37
C VAL A 475 -13.24 -18.95 9.26
N ASP A 476 -14.51 -18.81 9.63
CA ASP A 476 -15.63 -18.67 8.69
C ASP A 476 -15.89 -17.18 8.36
N ALA A 477 -16.07 -16.87 7.08
CA ALA A 477 -16.56 -15.58 6.62
C ALA A 477 -18.09 -15.57 6.66
N SER A 478 -18.69 -14.79 7.58
CA SER A 478 -20.12 -14.88 7.86
C SER A 478 -21.01 -14.15 6.84
N VAL A 479 -20.44 -13.35 5.93
CA VAL A 479 -21.19 -12.64 4.87
C VAL A 479 -21.03 -13.39 3.56
N LEU A 480 -22.11 -14.02 3.08
CA LEU A 480 -22.08 -14.79 1.83
C LEU A 480 -21.77 -13.91 0.61
N GLU A 481 -20.89 -14.42 -0.25
CA GLU A 481 -20.66 -13.89 -1.59
C GLU A 481 -21.60 -14.52 -2.62
N MET A 482 -21.77 -13.83 -3.75
CA MET A 482 -22.62 -14.32 -4.83
C MET A 482 -22.06 -15.65 -5.35
N GLY A 483 -22.85 -16.72 -5.30
CA GLY A 483 -22.44 -18.07 -5.73
C GLY A 483 -22.09 -19.02 -4.59
N LEU A 484 -21.75 -18.52 -3.41
CA LEU A 484 -21.45 -19.35 -2.24
C LEU A 484 -22.72 -19.62 -1.42
N THR A 485 -22.85 -20.85 -0.90
CA THR A 485 -23.96 -21.25 -0.02
C THR A 485 -23.45 -22.02 1.21
N GLY A 486 -24.17 -21.90 2.33
CA GLY A 486 -23.86 -22.58 3.58
C GLY A 486 -22.67 -22.00 4.36
N VAL A 487 -22.31 -22.66 5.45
CA VAL A 487 -21.13 -22.34 6.29
C VAL A 487 -19.97 -23.22 5.86
N ALA A 488 -18.78 -22.66 5.67
CA ALA A 488 -17.66 -23.38 5.06
C ALA A 488 -17.16 -24.53 5.96
N SER A 489 -17.03 -24.28 7.26
CA SER A 489 -16.55 -25.25 8.26
C SER A 489 -17.40 -26.52 8.37
N GLU A 490 -18.69 -26.48 8.04
CA GLU A 490 -19.57 -27.66 8.09
C GLU A 490 -19.09 -28.77 7.16
N GLY A 491 -18.61 -28.43 5.97
CA GLY A 491 -18.08 -29.42 5.00
C GLY A 491 -16.85 -30.17 5.52
N TRP A 492 -16.08 -29.55 6.41
CA TRP A 492 -14.82 -30.10 6.93
C TRP A 492 -14.98 -31.00 8.15
N ARG A 493 -16.14 -31.01 8.83
CA ARG A 493 -16.36 -31.82 10.04
C ARG A 493 -16.08 -33.31 9.85
N ARG A 494 -16.33 -33.86 8.65
CA ARG A 494 -16.07 -35.27 8.32
C ARG A 494 -14.58 -35.57 8.04
N HIS A 495 -13.79 -34.52 7.76
CA HIS A 495 -12.37 -34.63 7.40
C HIS A 495 -11.43 -34.36 8.58
N VAL A 496 -11.93 -33.84 9.70
CA VAL A 496 -11.15 -33.52 10.89
C VAL A 496 -11.51 -34.48 12.03
N GLY A 497 -10.55 -35.31 12.44
CA GLY A 497 -10.72 -36.27 13.54
C GLY A 497 -10.50 -35.68 14.94
N GLY A 498 -9.80 -34.55 15.04
CA GLY A 498 -9.59 -33.80 16.27
C GLY A 498 -10.65 -32.72 16.51
N ARG A 499 -10.31 -31.73 17.33
CA ARG A 499 -11.20 -30.59 17.60
C ARG A 499 -11.16 -29.59 16.44
N LEU A 500 -12.30 -29.38 15.79
CA LEU A 500 -12.52 -28.28 14.85
C LEU A 500 -13.03 -27.05 15.62
N ARG A 501 -12.14 -26.10 15.92
CA ARG A 501 -12.52 -24.82 16.56
C ARG A 501 -12.87 -23.81 15.47
N THR A 502 -14.10 -23.34 15.44
CA THR A 502 -14.57 -22.34 14.48
C THR A 502 -14.60 -20.94 15.10
N VAL A 503 -14.17 -19.94 14.33
CA VAL A 503 -14.26 -18.52 14.64
C VAL A 503 -14.95 -17.82 13.48
N GLU A 504 -16.05 -17.12 13.74
CA GLU A 504 -16.78 -16.39 12.70
C GLU A 504 -16.31 -14.93 12.64
N LEU A 505 -16.08 -14.41 11.43
CA LEU A 505 -15.78 -13.00 11.19
C LEU A 505 -16.86 -12.36 10.30
N PRO A 506 -17.33 -11.14 10.62
CA PRO A 506 -18.38 -10.43 9.87
C PRO A 506 -17.83 -9.80 8.58
N CYS A 507 -17.34 -10.66 7.69
CA CYS A 507 -16.78 -10.28 6.39
C CYS A 507 -17.19 -11.28 5.32
N ARG A 508 -16.93 -10.90 4.06
CA ARG A 508 -17.06 -11.79 2.91
C ARG A 508 -15.82 -12.68 2.75
N HIS A 509 -15.87 -13.68 1.87
CA HIS A 509 -14.71 -14.53 1.55
C HIS A 509 -13.51 -13.69 1.08
N SER A 510 -13.73 -12.77 0.14
CA SER A 510 -12.76 -11.74 -0.29
C SER A 510 -12.38 -10.76 0.83
N GLY A 511 -13.17 -10.69 1.90
CA GLY A 511 -12.87 -9.87 3.07
C GLY A 511 -11.82 -10.47 4.01
N LEU A 512 -11.25 -11.63 3.66
CA LEU A 512 -10.10 -12.27 4.33
C LEU A 512 -8.78 -12.11 3.54
N ASP A 513 -8.80 -11.28 2.50
CA ASP A 513 -7.69 -11.02 1.58
C ASP A 513 -6.49 -10.23 2.21
N PRO A 514 -5.41 -9.91 1.45
CA PRO A 514 -4.21 -9.22 1.94
C PRO A 514 -4.46 -7.93 2.72
N THR A 515 -5.52 -7.19 2.40
CA THR A 515 -5.82 -5.89 3.02
C THR A 515 -6.55 -6.04 4.35
N ALA A 516 -7.01 -7.25 4.65
CA ALA A 516 -7.82 -7.58 5.80
C ALA A 516 -7.10 -8.43 6.85
N VAL A 517 -5.77 -8.61 6.73
CA VAL A 517 -4.96 -9.36 7.72
C VAL A 517 -5.19 -8.84 9.14
N ASP A 518 -5.39 -7.54 9.33
CA ASP A 518 -5.66 -6.95 10.65
C ASP A 518 -6.95 -7.48 11.31
N ARG A 519 -7.87 -8.06 10.54
CA ARG A 519 -9.14 -8.62 11.05
C ARG A 519 -8.98 -10.04 11.59
N TRP A 520 -8.14 -10.86 10.97
CA TRP A 520 -8.00 -12.28 11.28
C TRP A 520 -6.62 -12.67 11.83
N GLY A 521 -5.60 -11.85 11.59
CA GLY A 521 -4.24 -12.02 12.10
C GLY A 521 -4.15 -12.14 13.62
N PRO A 522 -4.86 -11.31 14.41
CA PRO A 522 -4.92 -11.46 15.86
C PRO A 522 -5.47 -12.82 16.32
N VAL A 523 -6.44 -13.40 15.61
CA VAL A 523 -7.02 -14.72 15.94
C VAL A 523 -5.97 -15.82 15.77
N VAL A 524 -5.19 -15.77 14.69
CA VAL A 524 -4.09 -16.72 14.46
C VAL A 524 -2.97 -16.51 15.48
N ALA A 525 -2.63 -15.26 15.81
CA ALA A 525 -1.58 -14.95 16.77
C ALA A 525 -1.92 -15.46 18.19
N ASP A 526 -3.17 -15.30 18.61
CA ASP A 526 -3.67 -15.80 19.90
C ASP A 526 -3.57 -17.32 19.98
N GLU A 527 -3.94 -18.03 18.92
CA GLU A 527 -3.85 -19.49 18.89
C GLU A 527 -2.44 -20.04 18.81
N LEU A 528 -1.49 -19.29 18.24
CA LEU A 528 -0.08 -19.69 18.22
C LEU A 528 0.65 -19.42 19.54
N ALA A 529 0.06 -18.61 20.43
CA ALA A 529 0.59 -18.33 21.75
C ALA A 529 0.22 -19.40 22.80
N HIS A 530 -0.79 -20.22 22.50
CA HIS A 530 -1.26 -21.34 23.32
C HIS A 530 -0.81 -22.70 22.75
#